data_AF-A0A2E1QGF6-F1
#
_entry.id   AF-A0A2E1QGF6-F1
#
_cell.length_a   1.000
_cell.length_b   1.000
_cell.length_c   1.000
_cell.angle_alpha   90.00
_cell.angle_beta   90.00
_cell.angle_gamma   90.00
#
_symmetry.space_group_name_H-M   'P 1'
#
loop_
_entity.id
_entity.type
_entity.pdbx_description
1 polymer ?
#
loop_
_entity_poly.entity_id
_entity_poly.type
_entity_poly.pdbx_seq_one_letter_code
_entity_poly.pdbx_strand_id
1 'polypeptide(L)' 'MKKERTLQSGEKVEELDSSVQLIIKTKCPTKWIIEDLETGQKYRANGNTEIGKMFTPINK' A
#
# COMPACT_ATOMS: atom_id res chain seq x y z
N MET A 1 -4.61 -22.21 11.95
CA MET A 1 -4.52 -21.96 10.49
C MET A 1 -4.12 -20.51 10.31
N LYS A 2 -3.15 -20.24 9.43
CA LYS A 2 -2.83 -18.85 9.07
C LYS A 2 -4.01 -18.27 8.28
N LYS A 3 -4.32 -16.99 8.49
CA LYS A 3 -5.33 -16.29 7.70
C LYS A 3 -4.75 -15.96 6.32
N GLU A 4 -5.60 -15.93 5.31
CA GLU A 4 -5.22 -15.60 3.94
C GLU A 4 -6.12 -14.48 3.41
N ARG A 5 -5.59 -13.66 2.50
CA ARG A 5 -6.34 -12.66 1.73
C ARG A 5 -6.32 -13.00 0.25
N THR A 6 -7.42 -12.71 -0.45
CA THR A 6 -7.54 -12.94 -1.90
C THR A 6 -7.32 -11.63 -2.65
N LEU A 7 -6.33 -11.60 -3.53
CA LEU A 7 -6.03 -10.44 -4.37
C LEU A 7 -7.02 -10.34 -5.55
N GLN A 8 -7.07 -9.19 -6.23
CA GLN A 8 -7.87 -9.03 -7.46
C GLN A 8 -7.45 -9.99 -8.58
N SER A 9 -6.21 -10.48 -8.55
CA SER A 9 -5.73 -11.53 -9.47
C SER A 9 -6.32 -12.91 -9.19
N GLY A 10 -6.96 -13.12 -8.02
CA GLY A 10 -7.40 -14.42 -7.52
C GLY A 10 -6.32 -15.17 -6.72
N GLU A 11 -5.09 -14.65 -6.66
CA GLU A 11 -4.02 -15.18 -5.81
C GLU A 11 -4.36 -15.03 -4.33
N LYS A 12 -3.93 -16.01 -3.51
CA LYS A 12 -4.05 -15.96 -2.05
C LYS A 12 -2.70 -15.67 -1.42
N VAL A 13 -2.68 -14.74 -0.46
CA VAL A 13 -1.48 -14.35 0.29
C VAL A 13 -1.69 -14.52 1.79
N GLU A 14 -0.65 -14.91 2.52
CA GLU A 14 -0.72 -15.07 3.98
C GLU A 14 -0.86 -13.70 4.68
N GLU A 15 -1.79 -13.61 5.64
CA GLU A 15 -1.93 -12.48 6.55
C GLU A 15 -1.02 -12.69 7.77
N LEU A 16 -0.21 -11.68 8.10
CA LEU A 16 0.65 -11.69 9.29
C LEU A 16 -0.18 -11.47 10.56
N ASP A 17 0.22 -12.10 11.66
CA ASP A 17 -0.48 -12.00 12.95
C ASP A 17 -0.45 -10.60 13.57
N SER A 18 0.54 -9.77 13.18
CA SER A 18 0.73 -8.40 13.67
C SER A 18 1.02 -7.44 12.52
N SER A 19 0.65 -6.17 12.68
CA SER A 19 0.98 -5.13 11.71
C SER A 19 2.50 -4.95 11.58
N VAL A 20 2.94 -4.67 10.35
CA VAL A 20 4.34 -4.36 10.02
C VAL A 20 4.44 -3.02 9.31
N GLN A 21 5.60 -2.39 9.40
CA GLN A 21 5.85 -1.13 8.71
C GLN A 21 6.31 -1.38 7.27
N LEU A 22 5.63 -0.77 6.30
CA LEU A 22 6.08 -0.69 4.91
C LEU A 22 6.77 0.66 4.68
N ILE A 23 8.10 0.66 4.51
CA ILE A 23 8.90 1.89 4.41
C ILE A 23 9.47 2.06 3.00
N ILE A 24 9.16 3.18 2.36
CA ILE A 24 9.76 3.60 1.08
C ILE A 24 10.75 4.75 1.36
N LYS A 25 12.05 4.50 1.17
CA LYS A 25 13.08 5.55 1.27
C LYS A 25 13.34 6.16 -0.11
N THR A 26 13.11 7.47 -0.26
CA THR A 26 13.30 8.14 -1.55
C THR A 26 13.57 9.62 -1.42
N LYS A 27 14.22 10.21 -2.44
CA LYS A 27 14.38 11.66 -2.59
C LYS A 27 13.30 12.31 -3.47
N CYS A 28 12.50 11.51 -4.18
CA CYS A 28 11.49 12.00 -5.14
C CYS A 28 10.16 11.27 -4.90
N PRO A 29 9.40 11.59 -3.83
CA PRO A 29 8.21 10.85 -3.44
C PRO A 29 7.15 10.84 -4.55
N THR A 30 6.98 11.93 -5.27
CA THR A 30 5.94 12.12 -6.30
C THR A 30 6.01 11.15 -7.49
N LYS A 31 7.14 10.46 -7.71
CA LYS A 31 7.28 9.43 -8.75
C LYS A 31 6.73 8.06 -8.35
N TRP A 32 6.44 7.85 -7.06
CA TRP A 32 5.95 6.59 -6.54
C TRP A 32 4.42 6.54 -6.55
N ILE A 33 3.92 5.39 -7.00
CA ILE A 33 2.52 4.99 -6.87
C ILE A 33 2.53 3.68 -6.08
N ILE A 34 1.68 3.60 -5.07
CA ILE A 34 1.37 2.36 -4.36
C ILE A 34 -0.04 1.90 -4.74
N GLU A 35 -0.20 0.60 -4.89
CA GLU A 35 -1.48 -0.05 -5.20
C GLU A 35 -1.70 -1.16 -4.20
N ASP A 36 -2.85 -1.13 -3.54
CA ASP A 36 -3.33 -2.26 -2.77
C ASP A 36 -3.90 -3.30 -3.73
N LEU A 37 -3.24 -4.46 -3.85
CA LEU A 37 -3.63 -5.51 -4.79
C LEU A 37 -4.89 -6.27 -4.37
N GLU A 38 -5.36 -6.11 -3.14
CA GLU A 38 -6.63 -6.68 -2.67
C GLU A 38 -7.82 -5.85 -3.18
N THR A 39 -7.73 -4.52 -3.10
CA THR A 39 -8.83 -3.61 -3.44
C THR A 39 -8.67 -2.90 -4.79
N GLY A 40 -7.45 -2.88 -5.34
CA GLY A 40 -7.08 -2.09 -6.53
C GLY A 40 -6.95 -0.59 -6.27
N GLN A 41 -7.06 -0.15 -5.01
CA GLN A 41 -6.95 1.27 -4.65
C GLN A 41 -5.51 1.75 -4.84
N LYS A 42 -5.36 2.87 -5.56
CA LYS A 42 -4.05 3.47 -5.85
C LYS A 42 -3.86 4.77 -5.08
N TYR A 43 -2.62 5.04 -4.72
CA TYR A 43 -2.21 6.28 -4.08
C TYR A 43 -0.89 6.78 -4.65
N ARG A 44 -0.74 8.10 -4.77
CA ARG A 44 0.53 8.76 -5.11
C ARG A 44 1.17 9.30 -3.84
N ALA A 45 2.46 9.02 -3.63
CA ALA A 45 3.19 9.64 -2.53
C ALA A 45 3.36 11.14 -2.80
N ASN A 46 3.14 11.98 -1.78
CA ASN A 46 3.06 13.43 -1.95
C ASN A 46 4.21 14.20 -1.26
N GLY A 47 5.04 13.52 -0.48
CA GLY A 47 6.20 14.09 0.21
C GLY A 47 5.94 14.59 1.62
N ASN A 48 4.70 14.49 2.12
CA ASN A 48 4.42 14.66 3.55
C ASN A 48 5.07 13.51 4.35
N THR A 49 5.58 13.82 5.54
CA THR A 49 6.22 12.88 6.46
C THR A 49 5.34 12.46 7.64
N GLU A 50 4.18 13.10 7.81
CA GLU A 50 3.20 12.75 8.83
C GLU A 50 2.51 11.43 8.47
N ILE A 51 2.53 10.48 9.42
CA ILE A 51 1.89 9.17 9.24
C ILE A 51 0.41 9.36 8.91
N GLY A 52 -0.07 8.65 7.90
CA GLY A 52 -1.46 8.77 7.41
C GLY A 52 -1.68 9.89 6.39
N LYS A 53 -0.73 10.81 6.17
CA LYS A 53 -0.84 11.89 5.17
C LYS A 53 0.20 11.83 4.05
N MET A 54 1.07 10.81 4.06
CA MET A 54 2.15 10.60 3.08
C MET A 54 1.66 10.34 1.65
N PHE A 55 0.40 9.94 1.50
CA PHE A 55 -0.17 9.47 0.24
C PHE A 55 -1.50 10.16 -0.07
N THR A 56 -1.69 10.51 -1.33
CA THR A 56 -2.93 11.07 -1.86
C THR A 56 -3.63 10.01 -2.71
N PRO A 57 -4.92 9.70 -2.47
CA PRO A 57 -5.67 8.77 -3.31
C PRO A 57 -5.68 9.20 -4.77
N ILE A 58 -5.55 8.25 -5.69
CA ILE A 58 -5.75 8.46 -7.11
C ILE A 58 -7.15 7.95 -7.43
N ASN A 59 -8.10 8.87 -7.62
CA ASN A 59 -9.39 8.51 -8.19
C ASN A 59 -9.23 8.47 -9.71
N LYS A 60 -9.67 7.36 -10.33
CA LYS A 60 -9.81 7.26 -11.78
C LYS A 60 -11.07 7.97 -12.24
#